data_AF-A0A8S1NQK8-F1
#
_entry.id   AF-A0A8S1NQK8-F1
#
_cell.length_a   1.000
_cell.length_b   1.000
_cell.length_c   1.000
_cell.angle_alpha   90.00
_cell.angle_beta   90.00
_cell.angle_gamma   90.00
#
_symmetry.space_group_name_H-M   'P 1'
#
loop_
_entity.id
_entity.type
_entity.pdbx_description
1 polymer ?
#
loop_
_entity_poly.entity_id
_entity_poly.type
_entity_poly.pdbx_seq_one_letter_code
_entity_poly.pdbx_strand_id
1 'polypeptide(L)'
;MQTRYPRHQCTQSVINIPPPQVTVVRSISPVVVRTLEVPVYYQNDQTNWKDKYYELRHQYWLLEDKCSKLEELQIKHSRCEVVRESELKQINNLFNQSQHDIKQLKQCLAKVDTQMNDDYKLKYQQVNNQLETIKSEYIKLQQELYHSQQQSTQDTQRYPLQINQLIIQNNELQRQNEQLLILNQSLQQQIDTLHIRYTESGNQYNQVQELLALTVLKNAEIDSLRLLVSEKEKLIQQLRTQYLSQYR
;
A
#
# COMPACT_ATOMS: atom_id res chain seq x y z
N MET A 1 -117.15 8.21 39.31
CA MET A 1 -116.13 9.14 38.78
C MET A 1 -114.88 8.34 38.42
N GLN A 2 -114.34 8.55 37.22
CA GLN A 2 -113.10 7.93 36.74
C GLN A 2 -111.88 8.47 37.51
N THR A 3 -110.88 7.63 37.77
CA THR A 3 -109.44 7.97 37.68
C THR A 3 -108.60 6.69 37.59
N ARG A 4 -107.55 6.73 36.76
CA ARG A 4 -106.69 5.61 36.35
C ARG A 4 -105.41 5.52 37.21
N TYR A 5 -105.04 4.26 37.51
CA TYR A 5 -103.80 3.55 37.94
C TYR A 5 -102.44 4.28 38.17
N PRO A 6 -101.51 3.65 38.92
CA PRO A 6 -100.56 2.71 38.28
C PRO A 6 -100.32 1.38 39.00
N ARG A 7 -99.85 0.41 38.21
CA ARG A 7 -99.54 -0.99 38.52
C ARG A 7 -98.26 -1.14 39.36
N HIS A 8 -98.27 -2.05 40.33
CA HIS A 8 -97.08 -2.81 40.72
C HIS A 8 -97.40 -4.31 40.74
N GLN A 9 -96.59 -5.05 39.98
CA GLN A 9 -96.70 -6.49 39.77
C GLN A 9 -96.07 -7.24 40.96
N CYS A 10 -96.80 -8.22 41.49
CA CYS A 10 -96.25 -9.29 42.29
C CYS A 10 -95.45 -10.24 41.40
N THR A 11 -94.18 -10.49 41.74
CA THR A 11 -93.44 -11.64 41.24
C THR A 11 -92.81 -12.39 42.41
N GLN A 12 -93.32 -13.61 42.61
CA GLN A 12 -92.74 -14.64 43.46
C GLN A 12 -91.40 -15.08 42.86
N SER A 13 -90.32 -15.02 43.64
CA SER A 13 -89.02 -15.56 43.27
C SER A 13 -88.93 -17.04 43.65
N VAL A 14 -89.09 -17.93 42.67
CA VAL A 14 -88.70 -19.35 42.77
C VAL A 14 -87.27 -19.49 42.27
N ILE A 15 -86.46 -20.20 43.07
CA ILE A 15 -85.04 -20.45 42.90
C ILE A 15 -84.81 -21.38 41.70
N ASN A 16 -83.90 -21.00 40.79
CA ASN A 16 -83.30 -21.90 39.81
C ASN A 16 -81.78 -21.73 39.87
N ILE A 17 -81.12 -22.62 40.62
CA ILE A 17 -79.67 -22.76 40.65
C ILE A 17 -79.28 -23.53 39.38
N PRO A 18 -78.53 -22.93 38.43
CA PRO A 18 -78.07 -23.66 37.25
C PRO A 18 -77.05 -24.75 37.63
N PRO A 19 -77.05 -25.89 36.94
CA PRO A 19 -76.19 -27.04 37.24
C PRO A 19 -74.70 -26.71 37.04
N PRO A 20 -73.79 -27.44 37.72
CA PRO A 20 -72.35 -27.20 37.65
C PRO A 20 -71.83 -27.37 36.22
N GLN A 21 -71.19 -26.33 35.68
CA GLN A 21 -70.52 -26.40 34.40
C GLN A 21 -69.23 -27.21 34.54
N VAL A 22 -69.27 -28.44 34.00
CA VAL A 22 -68.11 -29.30 33.77
C VAL A 22 -67.16 -28.57 32.81
N THR A 23 -66.04 -28.07 33.33
CA THR A 23 -64.96 -27.58 32.47
C THR A 23 -64.15 -28.78 32.01
N VAL A 24 -64.43 -29.22 30.78
CA VAL A 24 -63.65 -30.23 30.05
C VAL A 24 -62.20 -29.76 29.99
N VAL A 25 -61.30 -30.50 30.63
CA VAL A 25 -59.85 -30.34 30.45
C VAL A 25 -59.59 -30.63 28.97
N ARG A 26 -59.38 -29.57 28.19
CA ARG A 26 -58.95 -29.69 26.80
C ARG A 26 -57.63 -30.42 26.80
N SER A 27 -57.58 -31.49 26.02
CA SER A 27 -56.39 -32.26 25.69
C SER A 27 -55.17 -31.35 25.53
N ILE A 28 -54.13 -31.63 26.31
CA ILE A 28 -52.79 -31.12 26.03
C ILE A 28 -52.37 -31.82 24.74
N SER A 29 -52.51 -31.10 23.63
CA SER A 29 -51.97 -31.52 22.34
C SER A 29 -50.47 -31.77 22.51
N PRO A 30 -49.91 -32.87 21.97
CA PRO A 30 -48.48 -33.10 22.04
C PRO A 30 -47.81 -31.97 21.25
N VAL A 31 -47.20 -31.04 21.97
CA VAL A 31 -46.36 -30.02 21.37
C VAL A 31 -45.30 -30.77 20.58
N VAL A 32 -45.35 -30.56 19.27
CA VAL A 32 -44.36 -31.01 18.29
C VAL A 32 -42.98 -30.80 18.89
N VAL A 33 -42.29 -31.89 19.23
CA VAL A 33 -40.84 -31.88 19.47
C VAL A 33 -40.22 -31.58 18.12
N ARG A 34 -40.22 -30.30 17.73
CA ARG A 34 -39.29 -29.82 16.72
C ARG A 34 -37.93 -30.04 17.34
N THR A 35 -37.18 -30.96 16.76
CA THR A 35 -35.72 -30.98 16.88
C THR A 35 -35.24 -29.55 16.61
N LEU A 36 -34.97 -28.82 17.68
CA LEU A 36 -34.20 -27.58 17.64
C LEU A 36 -32.79 -27.99 17.25
N GLU A 37 -32.56 -28.17 15.96
CA GLU A 37 -31.23 -28.15 15.39
C GLU A 37 -30.70 -26.73 15.59
N VAL A 38 -30.03 -26.52 16.73
CA VAL A 38 -29.26 -25.31 16.98
C VAL A 38 -28.07 -25.37 16.03
N PRO A 39 -27.93 -24.43 15.07
CA PRO A 39 -26.81 -24.45 14.15
C PRO A 39 -25.52 -24.29 14.97
N VAL A 40 -24.61 -25.24 14.79
CA VAL A 40 -23.32 -25.32 15.47
C VAL A 40 -22.42 -24.20 14.95
N TYR A 41 -22.53 -23.02 15.54
CA TYR A 41 -21.59 -21.90 15.35
C TYR A 41 -20.65 -21.70 16.57
N TYR A 42 -20.44 -22.74 17.37
CA TYR A 42 -19.60 -22.67 18.58
C TYR A 42 -18.46 -23.66 18.50
N GLN A 43 -17.43 -23.35 17.71
CA GLN A 43 -16.20 -24.15 17.75
C GLN A 43 -15.04 -23.48 18.48
N ASN A 44 -15.02 -22.16 18.70
CA ASN A 44 -13.79 -21.53 19.22
C ASN A 44 -13.93 -20.55 20.41
N ASP A 45 -15.11 -20.28 20.96
CA ASP A 45 -15.22 -19.31 22.06
C ASP A 45 -15.52 -19.97 23.41
N GLN A 46 -14.61 -19.70 24.36
CA GLN A 46 -14.57 -20.05 25.79
C GLN A 46 -15.78 -19.58 26.63
N THR A 47 -16.92 -19.32 26.02
CA THR A 47 -18.13 -19.05 26.77
C THR A 47 -18.82 -20.37 27.09
N ASN A 48 -18.85 -20.63 28.39
CA ASN A 48 -19.45 -21.72 29.18
C ASN A 48 -20.94 -22.04 28.88
N TRP A 49 -21.47 -21.64 27.71
CA TRP A 49 -22.86 -21.78 27.29
C TRP A 49 -23.24 -23.22 26.98
N LYS A 50 -22.29 -23.99 26.43
CA LYS A 50 -22.47 -25.42 26.19
C LYS A 50 -22.66 -26.17 27.51
N ASP A 51 -21.86 -25.86 28.52
CA ASP A 51 -21.94 -26.49 29.84
C ASP A 51 -23.21 -26.06 30.58
N LYS A 52 -23.56 -24.75 30.55
CA LYS A 52 -24.84 -24.24 31.06
C LYS A 52 -26.06 -24.89 30.40
N TYR A 53 -25.98 -25.17 29.08
CA TYR A 53 -27.05 -25.87 28.36
C TYR A 53 -27.21 -27.31 28.84
N TYR A 54 -26.11 -28.05 29.00
CA TYR A 54 -26.17 -29.42 29.52
C TYR A 54 -26.68 -29.47 30.96
N GLU A 55 -26.31 -28.50 31.79
CA GLU A 55 -26.81 -28.37 33.16
C GLU A 55 -28.32 -28.11 33.21
N LEU A 56 -28.83 -27.16 32.41
CA LEU A 56 -30.27 -26.90 32.26
C LEU A 56 -31.02 -28.13 31.73
N ARG A 57 -30.45 -28.83 30.75
CA ARG A 57 -31.04 -30.04 30.17
C ARG A 57 -31.12 -31.17 31.20
N HIS A 58 -30.10 -31.31 32.04
CA HIS A 58 -30.11 -32.30 33.12
C HIS A 58 -31.18 -31.98 34.17
N GLN A 59 -31.30 -30.70 34.58
CA GLN A 59 -32.37 -30.28 35.50
C GLN A 59 -33.77 -30.50 34.93
N TYR A 60 -33.96 -30.23 33.63
CA TYR A 60 -35.23 -30.52 32.95
C TYR A 60 -35.55 -32.01 32.96
N TRP A 61 -34.57 -32.87 32.67
CA TRP A 61 -34.76 -34.33 32.70
C TRP A 61 -35.15 -34.85 34.09
N LEU A 62 -34.53 -34.33 35.15
CA LEU A 62 -34.91 -34.67 36.53
C LEU A 62 -36.33 -34.24 36.87
N LEU A 63 -36.78 -33.09 36.37
CA LEU A 63 -38.15 -32.63 36.54
C LEU A 63 -39.15 -33.51 35.77
N GLU A 64 -38.81 -33.89 34.54
CA GLU A 64 -39.60 -34.79 33.70
C GLU A 64 -39.85 -36.13 34.40
N ASP A 65 -38.80 -36.75 34.96
CA ASP A 65 -38.91 -37.98 35.76
C ASP A 65 -39.80 -37.83 37.00
N LYS A 66 -39.72 -36.70 37.71
CA LYS A 66 -40.63 -36.40 38.84
C LYS A 66 -42.08 -36.23 38.41
N CYS A 67 -42.32 -35.58 37.27
CA CYS A 67 -43.66 -35.42 36.70
C CYS A 67 -44.25 -36.75 36.25
N SER A 68 -43.47 -37.62 35.60
CA SER A 68 -43.90 -38.97 35.23
C SER A 68 -44.28 -39.81 36.46
N LYS A 69 -43.48 -39.74 37.55
CA LYS A 69 -43.82 -40.40 38.82
C LYS A 69 -45.10 -39.86 39.45
N LEU A 70 -45.35 -38.55 39.36
CA LEU A 70 -46.61 -37.93 39.80
C LEU A 70 -47.80 -38.44 38.98
N GLU A 71 -47.66 -38.51 37.66
CA GLU A 71 -48.71 -39.04 36.76
C GLU A 71 -49.02 -40.52 37.06
N GLU A 72 -48.00 -41.36 37.25
CA GLU A 72 -48.18 -42.77 37.63
C GLU A 72 -48.91 -42.92 38.97
N LEU A 73 -48.55 -42.14 39.98
CA LEU A 73 -49.21 -42.14 41.28
C LEU A 73 -50.66 -41.62 41.18
N GLN A 74 -50.92 -40.62 40.34
CA GLN A 74 -52.26 -40.10 40.08
C GLN A 74 -53.16 -41.12 39.36
N ILE A 75 -52.62 -41.85 38.37
CA ILE A 75 -53.33 -42.94 37.68
C ILE A 75 -53.63 -44.08 38.66
N LYS A 76 -52.69 -44.41 39.54
CA LYS A 76 -52.88 -45.43 40.58
C LYS A 76 -53.97 -45.05 41.58
N HIS A 77 -54.02 -43.78 42.00
CA HIS A 77 -55.05 -43.30 42.92
C HIS A 77 -56.42 -43.10 42.30
N SER A 78 -56.51 -42.73 41.02
CA SER A 78 -57.82 -42.65 40.33
C SER A 78 -58.52 -44.00 40.19
N ARG A 79 -57.81 -45.12 40.44
CA ARG A 79 -58.32 -46.51 40.37
C ARG A 79 -58.51 -47.19 41.73
N CYS A 80 -58.23 -46.53 42.85
CA CYS A 80 -58.34 -47.11 44.20
C CYS A 80 -59.33 -46.32 45.08
N GLU A 81 -60.26 -47.02 45.75
CA GLU A 81 -61.23 -46.40 46.67
C GLU A 81 -60.62 -45.98 48.03
N VAL A 82 -59.46 -46.53 48.41
CA VAL A 82 -58.75 -46.19 49.65
C VAL A 82 -57.28 -45.87 49.34
N VAL A 83 -56.91 -44.61 49.51
CA VAL A 83 -55.53 -44.11 49.35
C VAL A 83 -54.84 -44.07 50.71
N ARG A 84 -53.63 -44.61 50.83
CA ARG A 84 -52.86 -44.57 52.08
C ARG A 84 -52.33 -43.16 52.31
N GLU A 85 -52.38 -42.68 53.56
CA GLU A 85 -51.90 -41.34 53.95
C GLU A 85 -50.41 -41.12 53.61
N SER A 86 -49.61 -42.19 53.59
CA SER A 86 -48.21 -42.16 53.15
C SER A 86 -48.05 -41.84 51.66
N GLU A 87 -48.96 -42.28 50.80
CA GLU A 87 -48.94 -42.04 49.35
C GLU A 87 -49.38 -40.60 49.04
N LEU A 88 -50.36 -40.07 49.79
CA LEU A 88 -50.75 -38.65 49.75
C LEU A 88 -49.59 -37.72 50.17
N LYS A 89 -48.85 -38.06 51.23
CA LYS A 89 -47.65 -37.32 51.65
C LYS A 89 -46.56 -37.36 50.58
N GLN A 90 -46.40 -38.49 49.90
CA GLN A 90 -45.41 -38.65 48.82
C GLN A 90 -45.76 -37.80 47.59
N ILE A 91 -47.03 -37.77 47.17
CA ILE A 91 -47.51 -36.91 46.09
C ILE A 91 -47.32 -35.44 46.42
N ASN A 92 -47.70 -35.03 47.64
CA ASN A 92 -47.59 -33.64 48.04
C ASN A 92 -46.11 -33.20 48.11
N ASN A 93 -45.21 -34.07 48.55
CA ASN A 93 -43.76 -33.81 48.53
C ASN A 93 -43.22 -33.71 47.10
N LEU A 94 -43.57 -34.63 46.20
CA LEU A 94 -43.15 -34.59 44.80
C LEU A 94 -43.69 -33.35 44.08
N PHE A 95 -44.93 -32.95 44.38
CA PHE A 95 -45.57 -31.77 43.81
C PHE A 95 -44.90 -30.47 44.28
N ASN A 96 -44.60 -30.36 45.58
CA ASN A 96 -43.90 -29.18 46.10
C ASN A 96 -42.46 -29.08 45.57
N GLN A 97 -41.78 -30.22 45.40
CA GLN A 97 -40.44 -30.26 44.81
C GLN A 97 -40.49 -29.89 43.32
N SER A 98 -41.43 -30.42 42.53
CA SER A 98 -41.53 -30.10 41.11
C SER A 98 -41.89 -28.63 40.87
N GLN A 99 -42.77 -28.04 41.69
CA GLN A 99 -43.06 -26.59 41.64
C GLN A 99 -41.83 -25.74 41.96
N HIS A 100 -41.02 -26.16 42.92
CA HIS A 100 -39.77 -25.49 43.25
C HIS A 100 -38.76 -25.56 42.09
N ASP A 101 -38.56 -26.75 41.53
CA ASP A 101 -37.65 -26.99 40.40
C ASP A 101 -38.09 -26.19 39.15
N ILE A 102 -39.39 -26.15 38.84
CA ILE A 102 -39.96 -25.34 37.75
C ILE A 102 -39.62 -23.86 37.94
N LYS A 103 -39.76 -23.34 39.17
CA LYS A 103 -39.48 -21.94 39.47
C LYS A 103 -38.00 -21.62 39.29
N GLN A 104 -37.11 -22.51 39.73
CA GLN A 104 -35.67 -22.37 39.54
C GLN A 104 -35.28 -22.43 38.06
N LEU A 105 -35.78 -23.41 37.31
CA LEU A 105 -35.56 -23.56 35.86
C LEU A 105 -35.97 -22.31 35.09
N LYS A 106 -37.14 -21.73 35.40
CA LYS A 106 -37.61 -20.47 34.78
C LYS A 106 -36.67 -19.30 35.06
N GLN A 107 -36.15 -19.18 36.28
CA GLN A 107 -35.19 -18.13 36.63
C GLN A 107 -33.84 -18.34 35.94
N CYS A 108 -33.37 -19.58 35.85
CA CYS A 108 -32.14 -19.91 35.15
C CYS A 108 -32.25 -19.63 33.65
N LEU A 109 -33.36 -20.02 33.00
CA LEU A 109 -33.63 -19.72 31.60
C LEU A 109 -33.62 -18.21 31.33
N ALA A 110 -34.32 -17.41 32.13
CA ALA A 110 -34.34 -15.96 31.96
C ALA A 110 -32.94 -15.30 32.11
N LYS A 111 -32.11 -15.81 33.03
CA LYS A 111 -30.72 -15.36 33.18
C LYS A 111 -29.84 -15.75 32.00
N VAL A 112 -30.02 -16.95 31.46
CA VAL A 112 -29.29 -17.40 30.26
C VAL A 112 -29.69 -16.56 29.04
N ASP A 113 -30.98 -16.31 28.83
CA ASP A 113 -31.45 -15.50 27.69
C ASP A 113 -30.90 -14.08 27.73
N THR A 114 -30.90 -13.44 28.90
CA THR A 114 -30.38 -12.07 29.07
C THR A 114 -28.87 -12.02 28.84
N GLN A 115 -28.11 -12.87 29.51
CA GLN A 115 -26.64 -12.91 29.35
C GLN A 115 -26.22 -13.29 27.93
N MET A 116 -26.91 -14.25 27.30
CA MET A 116 -26.60 -14.65 25.92
C MET A 116 -26.82 -13.48 24.95
N ASN A 117 -27.92 -12.74 25.11
CA ASN A 117 -28.21 -11.58 24.26
C ASN A 117 -27.18 -10.46 24.45
N ASP A 118 -26.73 -10.21 25.67
CA ASP A 118 -25.69 -9.21 25.95
C ASP A 118 -24.33 -9.62 25.39
N ASP A 119 -23.94 -10.90 25.50
CA ASP A 119 -22.74 -11.45 24.88
C ASP A 119 -22.78 -11.30 23.35
N TYR A 120 -23.94 -11.58 22.73
CA TYR A 120 -24.11 -11.42 21.27
C TYR A 120 -23.99 -9.96 20.84
N LYS A 121 -24.60 -9.03 21.59
CA LYS A 121 -24.46 -7.58 21.30
C LYS A 121 -23.01 -7.13 21.40
N LEU A 122 -22.28 -7.59 22.42
CA LEU A 122 -20.88 -7.25 22.62
C LEU A 122 -20.01 -7.76 21.46
N LYS A 123 -20.16 -9.04 21.09
CA LYS A 123 -19.43 -9.63 19.95
C LYS A 123 -19.76 -8.92 18.64
N TYR A 124 -21.04 -8.62 18.41
CA TYR A 124 -21.45 -7.86 17.23
C TYR A 124 -20.79 -6.48 17.18
N GLN A 125 -20.77 -5.74 18.29
CA GLN A 125 -20.08 -4.45 18.37
C GLN A 125 -18.57 -4.58 18.13
N GLN A 126 -17.92 -5.59 18.70
CA GLN A 126 -16.49 -5.83 18.49
C GLN A 126 -16.16 -6.08 17.01
N VAL A 127 -16.91 -6.98 16.36
CA VAL A 127 -16.74 -7.28 14.93
C VAL A 127 -17.04 -6.06 14.07
N ASN A 128 -18.07 -5.27 14.42
CA ASN A 128 -18.41 -4.06 13.68
C ASN A 128 -17.31 -2.99 13.80
N ASN A 129 -16.71 -2.83 14.98
CA ASN A 129 -15.59 -1.90 15.18
C ASN A 129 -14.34 -2.34 14.39
N GLN A 130 -14.05 -3.64 14.34
CA GLN A 130 -12.98 -4.18 13.51
C GLN A 130 -13.25 -3.92 12.03
N LEU A 131 -14.49 -4.13 11.56
CA LEU A 131 -14.87 -3.86 10.18
C LEU A 131 -14.70 -2.39 9.80
N GLU A 132 -15.12 -1.45 10.64
CA GLU A 132 -14.93 -0.02 10.40
C GLU A 132 -13.44 0.37 10.37
N THR A 133 -12.63 -0.27 11.21
CA THR A 133 -11.17 -0.06 11.20
C THR A 133 -10.58 -0.51 9.86
N ILE A 134 -10.92 -1.72 9.41
CA ILE A 134 -10.47 -2.27 8.12
C ILE A 134 -10.94 -1.40 6.95
N LYS A 135 -12.20 -0.92 6.95
CA LYS A 135 -12.70 0.00 5.93
C LYS A 135 -11.87 1.29 5.89
N SER A 136 -11.54 1.85 7.05
CA SER A 136 -10.75 3.09 7.12
C SER A 136 -9.33 2.90 6.60
N GLU A 137 -8.69 1.76 6.90
CA GLU A 137 -7.35 1.43 6.39
C GLU A 137 -7.37 1.15 4.89
N TYR A 138 -8.39 0.44 4.41
CA TYR A 138 -8.58 0.20 2.98
C TYR A 138 -8.72 1.51 2.19
N ILE A 139 -9.50 2.48 2.70
CA ILE A 139 -9.64 3.79 2.06
C ILE A 139 -8.30 4.53 2.03
N LYS A 140 -7.52 4.50 3.12
CA LYS A 140 -6.18 5.11 3.17
C LYS A 140 -5.24 4.47 2.15
N LEU A 141 -5.18 3.15 2.10
CA LEU A 141 -4.38 2.40 1.13
C LEU A 141 -4.80 2.72 -0.30
N GLN A 142 -6.10 2.85 -0.57
CA GLN A 142 -6.60 3.21 -1.89
C GLN A 142 -6.18 4.63 -2.31
N GLN A 143 -6.17 5.58 -1.36
CA GLN A 143 -5.69 6.95 -1.60
C GLN A 143 -4.16 6.98 -1.83
N GLU A 144 -3.38 6.26 -1.02
CA GLU A 144 -1.93 6.15 -1.19
C GLU A 144 -1.56 5.54 -2.54
N LEU A 145 -2.27 4.50 -2.96
CA LEU A 145 -2.03 3.83 -4.25
C LEU A 145 -2.35 4.76 -5.43
N TYR A 146 -3.43 5.54 -5.33
CA TYR A 146 -3.76 6.56 -6.32
C TYR A 146 -2.68 7.66 -6.41
N HIS A 147 -2.21 8.17 -5.27
CA HIS A 147 -1.14 9.17 -5.23
C HIS A 147 0.18 8.64 -5.81
N SER A 148 0.55 7.39 -5.49
CA SER A 148 1.74 6.74 -6.04
C SER A 148 1.66 6.58 -7.57
N GLN A 149 0.50 6.20 -8.11
CA GLN A 149 0.29 6.11 -9.56
C GLN A 149 0.36 7.48 -10.26
N GLN A 150 -0.10 8.56 -9.62
CA GLN A 150 0.04 9.91 -10.17
C GLN A 150 1.51 10.36 -10.20
N GLN A 151 2.31 10.02 -9.18
CA GLN A 151 3.74 10.34 -9.17
C GLN A 151 4.50 9.55 -10.24
N SER A 152 4.23 8.24 -10.36
CA SER A 152 4.90 7.41 -11.36
C SER A 152 4.62 7.87 -12.79
N THR A 153 3.39 8.30 -13.09
CA THR A 153 3.04 8.85 -14.40
C THR A 153 3.73 10.19 -14.70
N GLN A 154 3.97 11.04 -13.70
CA GLN A 154 4.76 12.27 -13.86
C GLN A 154 6.25 12.00 -14.09
N ASP A 155 6.83 11.05 -13.35
CA ASP A 155 8.25 10.70 -13.49
C ASP A 155 8.53 10.00 -14.83
N THR A 156 7.59 9.17 -15.30
CA THR A 156 7.69 8.49 -16.60
C THR A 156 7.65 9.47 -17.78
N GLN A 157 7.03 10.65 -17.63
CA GLN A 157 7.06 11.70 -18.66
C GLN A 157 8.31 12.58 -18.60
N ARG A 158 8.90 12.80 -17.42
CA ARG A 158 10.10 13.63 -17.25
C ARG A 158 11.38 12.96 -17.76
N TYR A 159 11.51 11.66 -17.55
CA TYR A 159 12.70 10.89 -17.95
C TYR A 159 13.02 10.97 -19.46
N PRO A 160 12.07 10.74 -20.39
CA PRO A 160 12.34 10.83 -21.82
C PRO A 160 12.63 12.26 -22.30
N LEU A 161 12.07 13.27 -21.64
CA LEU A 161 12.35 14.68 -21.94
C LEU A 161 13.81 15.05 -21.61
N GLN A 162 14.30 14.63 -20.43
CA GLN A 162 15.69 14.89 -20.03
C GLN A 162 16.70 14.14 -20.91
N ILE A 163 16.40 12.88 -21.26
CA ILE A 163 17.26 12.10 -22.16
C ILE A 163 17.33 12.74 -23.55
N ASN A 164 16.19 13.18 -24.10
CA ASN A 164 16.18 13.86 -25.40
C ASN A 164 16.95 15.18 -25.38
N GLN A 165 16.88 15.96 -24.30
CA GLN A 165 17.68 17.18 -24.14
C GLN A 165 19.18 16.87 -24.13
N LEU A 166 19.62 15.83 -23.43
CA LEU A 166 21.01 15.40 -23.40
C LEU A 166 21.50 14.92 -24.77
N ILE A 167 20.67 14.19 -25.53
CA ILE A 167 21.01 13.76 -26.88
C ILE A 167 21.21 14.96 -27.80
N ILE A 168 20.33 15.97 -27.75
CA ILE A 168 20.46 17.18 -28.56
C ILE A 168 21.75 17.93 -28.22
N GLN A 169 22.03 18.14 -26.93
CA GLN A 169 23.26 18.80 -26.48
C GLN A 169 24.52 18.04 -26.90
N ASN A 170 24.50 16.71 -26.81
CA ASN A 170 25.63 15.89 -27.23
C ASN A 170 25.87 16.02 -28.74
N ASN A 171 24.82 15.99 -29.55
CA ASN A 171 24.92 16.20 -31.00
C ASN A 171 25.46 17.60 -31.35
N GLU A 172 25.06 18.64 -30.62
CA GLU A 172 25.60 19.99 -30.82
C GLU A 172 27.08 20.07 -30.47
N LEU A 173 27.49 19.50 -29.34
CA LEU A 173 28.89 19.41 -28.94
C LEU A 173 29.72 18.62 -29.96
N GLN A 174 29.18 17.52 -30.50
CA GLN A 174 29.84 16.74 -31.53
C GLN A 174 30.09 17.55 -32.80
N ARG A 175 29.09 18.32 -33.27
CA ARG A 175 29.26 19.23 -34.42
C ARG A 175 30.29 20.32 -34.15
N GLN A 176 30.28 20.91 -32.96
CA GLN A 176 31.29 21.91 -32.58
C GLN A 176 32.70 21.30 -32.58
N ASN A 177 32.84 20.05 -32.11
CA ASN A 177 34.11 19.35 -32.09
C ASN A 177 34.61 19.03 -33.51
N GLU A 178 33.72 18.61 -34.41
CA GLU A 178 34.04 18.43 -35.84
C GLU A 178 34.52 19.73 -36.49
N GLN A 179 33.85 20.85 -36.21
CA GLN A 179 34.27 22.17 -36.70
C GLN A 179 35.65 22.58 -36.15
N LEU A 180 35.91 22.32 -34.86
CA LEU A 180 37.20 22.59 -34.25
C LEU A 180 38.32 21.73 -34.84
N LEU A 181 38.04 20.46 -35.15
CA LEU A 181 39.02 19.58 -35.81
C LEU A 181 39.38 20.10 -37.21
N ILE A 182 38.38 20.53 -38.00
CA ILE A 182 38.62 21.12 -39.33
C ILE A 182 39.45 22.40 -39.21
N LEU A 183 39.11 23.27 -38.25
CA LEU A 183 39.85 24.51 -38.02
C LEU A 183 41.29 24.22 -37.60
N ASN A 184 41.51 23.24 -36.72
CA ASN A 184 42.83 22.84 -36.26
C ASN A 184 43.69 22.33 -37.43
N GLN A 185 43.12 21.48 -38.29
CA GLN A 185 43.81 21.04 -39.52
C GLN A 185 44.16 22.21 -40.45
N SER A 186 43.26 23.18 -40.61
CA SER A 186 43.54 24.37 -41.43
C SER A 186 44.67 25.22 -40.85
N LEU A 187 44.67 25.45 -39.53
CA LEU A 187 45.73 26.18 -38.85
C LEU A 187 47.07 25.45 -38.94
N GLN A 188 47.08 24.13 -38.82
CA GLN A 188 48.29 23.32 -38.98
C GLN A 188 48.89 23.50 -40.39
N GLN A 189 48.06 23.44 -41.43
CA GLN A 189 48.52 23.68 -42.81
C GLN A 189 49.10 25.09 -43.01
N GLN A 190 48.53 26.11 -42.35
CA GLN A 190 49.08 27.47 -42.39
C GLN A 190 50.43 27.56 -41.69
N ILE A 191 50.59 26.90 -40.53
CA ILE A 191 51.87 26.82 -39.81
C ILE A 191 52.92 26.14 -40.68
N ASP A 192 52.59 25.00 -41.30
CA ASP A 192 53.53 24.26 -42.15
C ASP A 192 53.97 25.13 -43.36
N THR A 193 53.03 25.86 -43.97
CA THR A 193 53.32 26.80 -45.07
C THR A 193 54.25 27.92 -44.62
N LEU A 194 54.00 28.51 -43.45
CA LEU A 194 54.85 29.56 -42.88
C LEU A 194 56.24 29.03 -42.55
N HIS A 195 56.33 27.79 -42.04
CA HIS A 195 57.60 27.14 -41.74
C HIS A 195 58.45 26.98 -43.01
N ILE A 196 57.85 26.50 -44.11
CA ILE A 196 58.52 26.39 -45.42
C ILE A 196 59.05 27.76 -45.85
N ARG A 197 58.21 28.80 -45.86
CA ARG A 197 58.64 30.15 -46.26
C ARG A 197 59.76 30.71 -45.39
N TYR A 198 59.70 30.46 -44.08
CA TYR A 198 60.75 30.87 -43.16
C TYR A 198 62.08 30.18 -43.48
N THR A 199 62.06 28.87 -43.75
CA THR A 199 63.28 28.14 -44.14
C THR A 199 63.85 28.63 -45.47
N GLU A 200 63.01 28.93 -46.46
CA GLU A 200 63.44 29.51 -47.74
C GLU A 200 64.09 30.88 -47.55
N SER A 201 63.48 31.74 -46.72
CA SER A 201 64.04 33.06 -46.40
C SER A 201 65.39 32.97 -45.70
N GLY A 202 65.56 32.02 -44.77
CA GLY A 202 66.85 31.75 -44.13
C GLY A 202 67.93 31.32 -45.13
N ASN A 203 67.57 30.47 -46.11
CA ASN A 203 68.48 30.06 -47.17
C ASN A 203 68.88 31.23 -48.08
N GLN A 204 67.92 32.08 -48.46
CA GLN A 204 68.20 33.29 -49.24
C GLN A 204 69.13 34.25 -48.49
N TYR A 205 68.92 34.43 -47.19
CA TYR A 205 69.80 35.25 -46.35
C TYR A 205 71.24 34.71 -46.35
N ASN A 206 71.41 33.39 -46.20
CA ASN A 206 72.73 32.75 -46.25
C ASN A 206 73.41 32.96 -47.62
N GLN A 207 72.67 32.83 -48.73
CA GLN A 207 73.20 33.09 -50.08
C GLN A 207 73.67 34.55 -50.24
N VAL A 208 72.92 35.52 -49.72
CA VAL A 208 73.31 36.93 -49.75
C VAL A 208 74.59 37.15 -48.95
N GLN A 209 74.73 36.51 -47.78
CA GLN A 209 75.96 36.59 -46.98
C GLN A 209 77.17 36.01 -47.72
N GLU A 210 77.02 34.86 -48.38
CA GLU A 210 78.09 34.24 -49.18
C GLU A 210 78.51 35.14 -50.35
N LEU A 211 77.56 35.70 -51.10
CA LEU A 211 77.85 36.62 -52.20
C LEU A 211 78.54 37.90 -51.72
N LEU A 212 78.13 38.43 -50.56
CA LEU A 212 78.76 39.59 -49.96
C LEU A 212 80.22 39.28 -49.58
N ALA A 213 80.48 38.14 -48.95
CA ALA A 213 81.83 37.70 -48.59
C ALA A 213 82.73 37.54 -49.83
N LEU A 214 82.20 36.92 -50.90
CA LEU A 214 82.92 36.76 -52.16
C LEU A 214 83.23 38.12 -52.82
N THR A 215 82.30 39.07 -52.76
CA THR A 215 82.48 40.42 -53.29
C THR A 215 83.61 41.16 -52.56
N VAL A 216 83.65 41.06 -51.23
CA VAL A 216 84.73 41.66 -50.42
C VAL A 216 86.09 41.06 -50.79
N LEU A 217 86.18 39.73 -50.92
CA LEU A 217 87.40 39.05 -51.35
C LEU A 217 87.85 39.49 -52.76
N LYS A 218 86.91 39.58 -53.71
CA LYS A 218 87.20 40.02 -55.09
C LYS A 218 87.67 41.46 -55.15
N ASN A 219 87.09 42.35 -54.35
CA ASN A 219 87.54 43.74 -54.27
C ASN A 219 88.96 43.84 -53.68
N ALA A 220 89.27 43.06 -52.65
CA ALA A 220 90.63 42.99 -52.12
C ALA A 220 91.65 42.49 -53.16
N GLU A 221 91.28 41.49 -53.97
CA GLU A 221 92.09 41.01 -55.09
C GLU A 221 92.30 42.11 -56.15
N ILE A 222 91.24 42.83 -56.53
CA ILE A 222 91.31 43.95 -57.49
C ILE A 222 92.24 45.05 -56.95
N ASP A 223 92.13 45.42 -55.68
CA ASP A 223 92.96 46.47 -55.10
C ASP A 223 94.43 46.02 -55.02
N SER A 224 94.70 44.74 -54.72
CA SER A 224 96.03 44.16 -54.82
C SER A 224 96.59 44.21 -56.24
N LEU A 225 95.78 43.91 -57.26
CA LEU A 225 96.19 44.01 -58.66
C LEU A 225 96.45 45.46 -59.08
N ARG A 226 95.63 46.41 -58.62
CA ARG A 226 95.84 47.85 -58.86
C ARG A 226 97.15 48.34 -58.28
N LEU A 227 97.50 47.91 -57.07
CA LEU A 227 98.79 48.20 -56.45
C LEU A 227 99.94 47.65 -57.30
N LEU A 228 99.86 46.38 -57.70
CA LEU A 228 100.88 45.75 -58.54
C LEU A 228 101.05 46.47 -59.89
N VAL A 229 99.96 46.83 -60.55
CA VAL A 229 100.00 47.60 -61.81
C VAL A 229 100.69 48.94 -61.59
N SER A 230 100.33 49.67 -60.54
CA SER A 230 100.97 50.95 -60.21
C SER A 230 102.48 50.80 -59.95
N GLU A 231 102.91 49.73 -59.27
CA GLU A 231 104.33 49.43 -59.06
C GLU A 231 105.06 49.11 -60.39
N LYS A 232 104.43 48.33 -61.27
CA LYS A 232 105.00 48.01 -62.59
C LYS A 232 105.09 49.24 -63.48
N GLU A 233 104.10 50.12 -63.46
CA GLU A 233 104.13 51.40 -64.16
C GLU A 233 105.30 52.28 -63.67
N LYS A 234 105.50 52.37 -62.35
CA LYS A 234 106.67 53.07 -61.77
C LYS A 234 107.99 52.47 -62.25
N LEU A 235 108.12 51.15 -62.26
CA LEU A 235 109.32 50.46 -62.74
C LEU A 235 109.58 50.74 -64.24
N ILE A 236 108.55 50.69 -65.08
CA ILE A 236 108.66 51.03 -66.50
C ILE A 236 109.15 52.46 -66.67
N GLN A 237 108.63 53.40 -65.88
CA GLN A 237 109.04 54.81 -65.95
C GLN A 237 110.50 55.02 -65.49
N GLN A 238 110.96 54.28 -64.49
CA GLN A 238 112.37 54.23 -64.10
C GLN A 238 113.26 53.65 -65.20
N LEU A 239 112.86 52.54 -65.81
CA LEU A 239 113.62 51.94 -66.93
C LEU A 239 113.66 52.87 -68.15
N ARG A 240 112.55 53.55 -68.49
CA ARG A 240 112.52 54.55 -69.56
C ARG A 240 113.50 55.69 -69.29
N THR A 241 113.52 56.22 -68.07
CA THR A 241 114.44 57.30 -67.70
C THR A 241 115.90 56.84 -67.72
N GLN A 242 116.20 55.63 -67.25
CA GLN A 242 117.55 55.04 -67.32
C GLN A 242 118.00 54.78 -68.76
N TYR A 243 117.18 54.14 -69.61
CA TYR A 243 117.54 53.89 -71.01
C TYR A 243 117.72 55.19 -71.80
N LEU A 244 116.82 56.16 -71.63
CA LEU A 244 116.95 57.46 -72.31
C LEU A 244 118.18 58.26 -71.83
N SER A 245 118.64 58.04 -70.60
CA SER A 245 119.87 58.66 -70.09
C SER A 245 121.15 58.09 -70.72
N GLN A 246 121.12 56.89 -71.32
CA GLN A 246 122.27 56.32 -72.04
C GLN A 246 122.44 56.90 -73.46
N TYR A 247 121.43 57.60 -73.99
CA TYR A 247 121.46 58.26 -75.30
C TYR A 247 121.62 59.79 -75.20
N ARG A 248 121.95 60.31 -74.00
CA ARG A 248 122.36 61.69 -73.75
C ARG A 248 123.83 61.72 -73.36
#